data_AF-W5THJ0-F1
#
_entry.id   AF-W5THJ0-F1
#
_cell.length_a   1.000
_cell.length_b   1.000
_cell.length_c   1.000
_cell.angle_alpha   90.00
_cell.angle_beta   90.00
_cell.angle_gamma   90.00
#
_symmetry.space_group_name_H-M   'P 1'
#
loop_
_entity.id
_entity.type
_entity.pdbx_description
1 polymer ?
#
loop_
_entity_poly.entity_id
_entity_poly.type
_entity_poly.pdbx_seq_one_letter_code
_entity_poly.pdbx_strand_id
1 'polypeptide(L)'
;MDDSTTITAKTIGNPEGVDNNPWASGHPADGERVAIFAFDVTSVDNESGDIRTYHVTPPDRACEGTVVPEHHTPQGVTVTWLGCGTGTVVRPATHLDIEQAMMDPDNAAKAMFQCRVRPDNPDLAR
;
A
#
# COMPACT_ATOMS: atom_id res chain seq x y z
N MET A 1 -6.58 -19.36 18.29
CA MET A 1 -5.18 -19.03 18.01
C MET A 1 -5.24 -18.05 16.86
N ASP A 2 -4.91 -16.79 17.12
CA ASP A 2 -5.08 -15.64 16.23
C ASP A 2 -4.30 -15.77 14.92
N ASP A 3 -4.95 -16.30 13.89
CA ASP A 3 -4.60 -15.96 12.50
C ASP A 3 -5.07 -14.52 12.25
N SER A 4 -4.35 -13.56 12.83
CA SER A 4 -4.47 -12.15 12.45
C SER A 4 -4.01 -12.02 11.00
N THR A 5 -4.94 -12.09 10.05
CA THR A 5 -4.63 -12.03 8.62
C THR A 5 -3.99 -10.67 8.28
N THR A 6 -2.69 -10.66 8.00
CA THR A 6 -1.95 -9.44 7.66
C THR A 6 -1.89 -9.24 6.15
N ILE A 7 -1.92 -7.98 5.71
CA ILE A 7 -1.67 -7.60 4.32
C ILE A 7 -0.25 -7.03 4.16
N THR A 8 0.31 -7.19 2.97
CA THR A 8 1.51 -6.46 2.55
C THR A 8 1.07 -5.18 1.87
N ALA A 9 1.53 -4.03 2.37
CA ALA A 9 1.18 -2.73 1.84
C ALA A 9 2.43 -1.90 1.53
N LYS A 10 2.33 -1.02 0.54
CA LYS A 10 3.38 -0.08 0.17
C LYS A 10 3.29 1.18 1.01
N THR A 11 4.43 1.71 1.43
CA THR A 11 4.54 2.98 2.17
C THR A 11 4.56 4.19 1.24
N ILE A 12 4.80 3.98 -0.05
CA ILE A 12 4.73 4.99 -1.10
C ILE A 12 3.48 4.79 -1.95
N GLY A 13 3.01 5.86 -2.57
CA GLY A 13 1.83 5.89 -3.41
C GLY A 13 0.55 6.06 -2.59
N ASN A 14 -0.30 6.98 -3.03
CA ASN A 14 -1.58 7.26 -2.41
C ASN A 14 -2.57 7.80 -3.47
N PRO A 15 -3.83 8.06 -3.08
CA PRO A 15 -4.83 8.63 -3.99
C PRO A 15 -4.45 9.96 -4.67
N GLU A 16 -3.49 10.71 -4.11
CA GLU A 16 -2.98 11.97 -4.68
C GLU A 16 -1.84 11.73 -5.70
N GLY A 17 -1.20 10.55 -5.70
CA GLY A 17 -0.18 10.16 -6.68
C GLY A 17 0.59 8.88 -6.30
N VAL A 18 0.97 8.08 -7.30
CA VAL A 18 1.62 6.75 -7.12
C VAL A 18 3.05 6.81 -6.60
N ASP A 19 3.76 7.92 -6.82
CA ASP A 19 5.13 8.16 -6.34
C ASP A 19 5.16 9.03 -5.07
N ASN A 20 3.99 9.40 -4.55
CA ASN A 20 3.90 10.28 -3.38
C ASN A 20 4.34 9.53 -2.12
N ASN A 21 5.26 10.10 -1.35
CA ASN A 21 5.63 9.59 -0.03
C ASN A 21 4.97 10.47 1.05
N PRO A 22 3.90 9.99 1.72
CA PRO A 22 3.19 10.77 2.73
C PRO A 22 3.86 10.73 4.10
N TRP A 23 4.96 9.99 4.27
CA TRP A 23 5.57 9.71 5.57
C TRP A 23 6.75 10.63 5.87
N ALA A 24 6.84 11.04 7.14
CA ALA A 24 8.09 11.55 7.69
C ALA A 24 9.12 10.41 7.80
N SER A 25 10.40 10.77 7.88
CA SER A 25 11.49 9.79 8.04
C SER A 25 11.26 8.89 9.25
N GLY A 26 11.45 7.57 9.08
CA GLY A 26 11.25 6.57 10.13
C GLY A 26 9.82 6.05 10.29
N HIS A 27 8.87 6.50 9.47
CA HIS A 27 7.49 6.04 9.46
C HIS A 27 7.13 5.28 8.18
N PRO A 28 6.13 4.38 8.21
CA PRO A 28 5.39 3.94 9.40
C PRO A 28 6.21 3.01 10.29
N ALA A 29 6.08 3.18 11.61
CA ALA A 29 6.76 2.40 12.64
C ALA A 29 5.92 1.18 13.11
N ASP A 30 6.56 0.26 13.83
CA ASP A 30 5.87 -0.88 14.44
C ASP A 30 4.80 -0.42 15.44
N GLY A 31 3.61 -1.02 15.38
CA GLY A 31 2.46 -0.66 16.20
C GLY A 31 1.75 0.63 15.77
N GLU A 32 2.24 1.34 14.76
CA GLU A 32 1.65 2.60 14.32
C GLU A 32 0.30 2.36 13.59
N ARG A 33 -0.64 3.28 13.83
CA ARG A 33 -1.93 3.30 13.15
C ARG A 33 -1.79 3.92 11.78
N VAL A 34 -2.37 3.29 10.77
CA VAL A 34 -2.26 3.74 9.38
C VAL A 34 -3.61 3.72 8.70
N ALA A 35 -3.80 4.63 7.74
CA ALA A 35 -4.87 4.54 6.76
C ALA A 35 -4.48 3.54 5.67
N ILE A 36 -5.42 2.70 5.23
CA ILE A 36 -5.18 1.69 4.20
C ILE A 36 -5.97 2.08 2.95
N PHE A 37 -5.31 2.00 1.80
CA PHE A 37 -5.92 2.18 0.49
C PHE A 37 -5.62 0.98 -0.39
N ALA A 38 -6.61 0.54 -1.16
CA ALA A 38 -6.41 -0.38 -2.26
C ALA A 38 -6.31 0.40 -3.57
N PHE A 39 -5.30 0.06 -4.35
CA PHE A 39 -5.15 0.47 -5.74
C PHE A 39 -5.49 -0.73 -6.61
N ASP A 40 -6.61 -0.63 -7.30
CA ASP A 40 -7.13 -1.68 -8.16
C ASP A 40 -6.88 -1.32 -9.62
N VAL A 41 -6.26 -2.24 -10.35
CA VAL A 41 -6.13 -2.19 -11.80
C VAL A 41 -7.15 -3.17 -12.38
N THR A 42 -8.21 -2.64 -12.96
CA THR A 42 -9.37 -3.41 -13.48
C THR A 42 -9.23 -3.78 -14.94
N SER A 43 -8.34 -3.10 -15.69
CA SER A 43 -8.11 -3.37 -17.10
C SER A 43 -6.72 -2.91 -17.53
N VAL A 44 -6.10 -3.64 -18.46
CA VAL A 44 -4.86 -3.28 -19.15
C VAL A 44 -5.08 -3.55 -20.64
N ASP A 45 -4.89 -2.55 -21.50
CA ASP A 45 -5.09 -2.66 -22.95
C ASP A 45 -6.49 -3.18 -23.37
N ASN A 46 -7.51 -2.85 -22.56
CA ASN A 46 -8.90 -3.33 -22.66
C ASN A 46 -9.11 -4.83 -22.36
N GLU A 47 -8.11 -5.50 -21.83
CA GLU A 47 -8.25 -6.83 -21.24
C GLU A 47 -8.49 -6.69 -19.73
N SER A 48 -9.46 -7.42 -19.20
CA SER A 48 -9.76 -7.39 -17.76
C SER A 48 -8.53 -7.82 -16.96
N GLY A 49 -8.06 -6.91 -16.10
CA GLY A 49 -7.04 -7.16 -15.10
C GLY A 49 -7.69 -7.23 -13.72
N ASP A 50 -7.15 -8.07 -12.84
CA ASP A 50 -7.52 -8.09 -11.43
C ASP A 50 -6.25 -8.02 -10.59
N ILE A 51 -5.63 -6.85 -10.59
CA ILE A 51 -4.42 -6.59 -9.80
C ILE A 51 -4.78 -5.58 -8.71
N ARG A 52 -4.73 -6.03 -7.46
CA ARG A 52 -4.89 -5.18 -6.28
C ARG A 52 -3.56 -5.03 -5.55
N THR A 53 -3.19 -3.79 -5.27
CA THR A 53 -2.08 -3.48 -4.37
C THR A 53 -2.53 -2.59 -3.23
N TYR A 54 -2.03 -2.84 -2.03
CA TYR A 54 -2.35 -2.02 -0.87
C TYR A 54 -1.28 -0.96 -0.62
N HIS A 55 -1.72 0.19 -0.14
CA HIS A 55 -0.90 1.34 0.17
C HIS A 55 -1.31 1.90 1.53
N VAL A 56 -0.34 2.46 2.27
CA VAL A 56 -0.59 3.03 3.59
C VAL A 56 -0.14 4.47 3.68
N THR A 57 -0.95 5.26 4.37
CA THR A 57 -0.65 6.67 4.66
C THR A 57 -0.96 6.97 6.13
N PRO A 58 -0.59 8.18 6.64
CA PRO A 58 -0.95 8.61 7.98
C PRO A 58 -2.45 8.43 8.29
N PRO A 59 -2.80 8.07 9.55
CA PRO A 59 -4.14 7.63 9.91
C PRO A 59 -5.22 8.71 9.79
N ASP A 60 -4.84 9.99 9.78
CA ASP A 60 -5.75 11.12 9.57
C ASP A 60 -6.41 11.12 8.17
N ARG A 61 -5.83 10.37 7.22
CA ARG A 61 -6.38 10.22 5.87
C ARG A 61 -7.34 9.04 5.73
N ALA A 62 -7.63 8.30 6.79
CA ALA A 62 -8.45 7.11 6.72
C ALA A 62 -9.88 7.42 6.25
N CYS A 63 -10.35 6.62 5.30
CA CYS A 63 -11.70 6.68 4.76
C CYS A 63 -12.09 5.32 4.19
N GLU A 64 -13.38 5.17 3.89
CA GLU A 64 -13.95 3.94 3.32
C GLU A 64 -14.65 4.23 2.00
N GLY A 65 -14.55 3.30 1.05
CA GLY A 65 -15.21 3.39 -0.25
C GLY A 65 -14.35 4.04 -1.34
N THR A 66 -14.96 4.39 -2.47
CA THR A 66 -14.23 4.97 -3.61
C THR A 66 -13.66 6.35 -3.27
N VAL A 67 -12.32 6.47 -3.36
CA VAL A 67 -11.59 7.72 -3.11
C VAL A 67 -11.28 8.41 -4.43
N VAL A 68 -10.78 7.66 -5.41
CA VAL A 68 -10.59 8.13 -6.77
C VAL A 68 -11.46 7.27 -7.67
N PRO A 69 -12.41 7.88 -8.41
CA PRO A 69 -13.25 7.15 -9.33
C PRO A 69 -12.40 6.49 -10.42
N GLU A 70 -12.99 5.51 -11.09
CA GLU A 70 -12.34 4.81 -12.19
C GLU A 70 -11.82 5.80 -13.25
N HIS A 71 -10.54 5.67 -13.59
CA HIS A 71 -9.90 6.51 -14.59
C HIS A 71 -8.99 5.69 -15.52
N HIS A 72 -8.98 6.07 -16.79
CA HIS A 72 -8.15 5.49 -17.82
C HIS A 72 -6.84 6.27 -17.95
N THR A 73 -5.72 5.59 -17.74
CA THR A 73 -4.41 6.18 -17.97
C THR A 73 -4.08 6.21 -19.47
N PRO A 74 -3.18 7.12 -19.91
CA PRO A 74 -2.70 7.14 -21.29
C PRO A 74 -2.05 5.84 -21.76
N GLN A 75 -1.61 4.98 -20.82
CA GLN A 75 -1.02 3.67 -21.09
C GLN A 75 -2.08 2.56 -21.27
N GLY A 76 -3.37 2.90 -21.39
CA GLY A 76 -4.43 1.91 -21.61
C GLY A 76 -4.83 1.14 -20.35
N VAL A 77 -4.50 1.66 -19.16
CA VAL A 77 -4.80 0.99 -17.88
C VAL A 77 -6.00 1.65 -17.23
N THR A 78 -6.95 0.86 -16.76
CA THR A 78 -8.06 1.34 -15.93
C THR A 78 -7.76 1.10 -14.46
N VAL A 79 -7.83 2.17 -13.66
CA VAL A 79 -7.46 2.12 -12.25
C VAL A 79 -8.51 2.79 -11.36
N THR A 80 -8.62 2.35 -10.11
CA THR A 80 -9.39 3.02 -9.06
C THR A 80 -8.68 2.96 -7.72
N TRP A 81 -8.95 3.93 -6.85
CA TRP A 81 -8.49 3.93 -5.47
C TRP A 81 -9.66 3.76 -4.52
N LEU A 82 -9.55 2.78 -3.63
CA LEU A 82 -10.52 2.51 -2.59
C LEU A 82 -9.90 2.77 -1.21
N GLY A 83 -10.62 3.48 -0.36
CA GLY A 83 -10.33 3.60 1.06
C GLY A 83 -10.80 2.33 1.77
N CYS A 84 -9.90 1.76 2.57
CA CYS A 84 -10.12 0.50 3.28
C CYS A 84 -10.20 0.71 4.80
N GLY A 85 -10.32 1.96 5.25
CA GLY A 85 -10.30 2.32 6.66
C GLY A 85 -8.88 2.33 7.23
N THR A 86 -8.72 1.69 8.39
CA THR A 86 -7.47 1.74 9.17
C THR A 86 -6.92 0.35 9.47
N GLY A 87 -5.64 0.32 9.85
CA GLY A 87 -5.02 -0.85 10.47
C GLY A 87 -3.83 -0.47 11.33
N THR A 88 -3.15 -1.50 11.81
CA THR A 88 -1.96 -1.37 12.64
C THR A 88 -0.77 -2.05 11.97
N VAL A 89 0.35 -1.33 11.87
CA VAL A 89 1.60 -1.89 11.36
C VAL A 89 2.11 -2.94 12.33
N VAL A 90 2.39 -4.13 11.83
CA VAL A 90 2.96 -5.25 12.58
C VAL A 90 4.38 -5.60 12.13
N ARG A 91 4.80 -5.02 11.01
CA ARG A 91 6.19 -5.03 10.56
C ARG A 91 6.44 -3.79 9.71
N PRO A 92 7.27 -2.83 10.16
CA PRO A 92 7.58 -1.64 9.38
C PRO A 92 8.42 -1.99 8.15
N ALA A 93 8.49 -1.04 7.21
CA ALA A 93 9.42 -1.15 6.10
C ALA A 93 10.87 -1.12 6.63
N THR A 94 11.73 -1.92 6.02
CA THR A 94 13.12 -2.08 6.47
C THR A 94 13.96 -0.93 5.93
N HIS A 95 14.62 -0.20 6.82
CA HIS A 95 15.71 0.69 6.42
C HIS A 95 16.92 -0.19 6.12
N LEU A 96 17.33 -0.25 4.84
CA LEU A 96 18.54 -0.98 4.45
C LEU A 96 19.67 0.02 4.24
N ASP A 97 20.86 -0.34 4.71
CA ASP A 97 22.08 0.42 4.43
C ASP A 97 22.41 0.38 2.93
N ILE A 98 23.09 1.41 2.44
CA ILE A 98 23.44 1.57 1.02
C ILE A 98 24.19 0.35 0.48
N GLU A 99 25.10 -0.24 1.27
CA GLU A 99 25.85 -1.44 0.88
C GLU A 99 24.93 -2.66 0.71
N GLN A 100 23.93 -2.83 1.59
CA GLN A 100 22.93 -3.91 1.48
C GLN A 100 22.00 -3.69 0.28
N ALA A 101 21.63 -2.43 0.02
CA ALA A 101 20.81 -2.07 -1.13
C ALA A 101 21.53 -2.32 -2.46
N MET A 102 22.85 -2.14 -2.50
CA MET A 102 23.65 -2.38 -3.70
C MET A 102 23.90 -3.87 -3.99
N MET A 103 23.88 -4.74 -2.97
CA MET A 103 24.05 -6.19 -3.18
C MET A 103 22.83 -6.83 -3.85
N ASP A 104 21.63 -6.35 -3.54
CA ASP A 104 20.38 -6.86 -4.11
C ASP A 104 19.33 -5.74 -4.23
N PRO A 105 19.38 -4.93 -5.31
CA PRO A 105 18.56 -3.73 -5.43
C PRO A 105 17.06 -4.03 -5.55
N ASP A 106 16.68 -5.16 -6.17
CA ASP A 106 15.29 -5.56 -6.32
C ASP A 106 14.65 -5.95 -4.97
N ASN A 107 15.35 -6.76 -4.17
CA ASN A 107 14.86 -7.08 -2.83
C ASN A 107 14.93 -5.87 -1.90
N ALA A 108 15.93 -5.01 -2.07
CA ALA A 108 16.06 -3.80 -1.29
C ALA A 108 14.90 -2.83 -1.52
N ALA A 109 14.51 -2.60 -2.78
CA ALA A 109 13.36 -1.76 -3.11
C ALA A 109 12.06 -2.31 -2.47
N LYS A 110 11.83 -3.63 -2.53
CA LYS A 110 10.67 -4.24 -1.85
C LYS A 110 10.73 -4.04 -0.34
N ALA A 111 11.88 -4.26 0.28
CA ALA A 111 12.04 -4.15 1.72
C ALA A 111 11.92 -2.71 2.24
N MET A 112 12.41 -1.73 1.49
CA MET A 112 12.37 -0.30 1.85
C MET A 112 10.98 0.32 1.71
N PHE A 113 10.13 -0.21 0.84
CA PHE A 113 8.83 0.39 0.53
C PHE A 113 7.63 -0.48 0.91
N GLN A 114 7.82 -1.66 1.51
CA GLN A 114 6.72 -2.53 1.94
C GLN A 114 6.73 -2.72 3.45
N CYS A 115 5.55 -2.59 4.05
CA CYS A 115 5.28 -2.95 5.44
C CYS A 115 4.21 -4.05 5.50
N ARG A 116 4.09 -4.71 6.66
CA ARG A 116 2.93 -5.55 6.97
C ARG A 116 2.01 -4.83 7.91
N VAL A 117 0.73 -4.88 7.58
CA VAL A 117 -0.34 -4.26 8.35
C VAL A 117 -1.37 -5.30 8.68
N ARG A 118 -1.85 -5.26 9.93
CA ARG A 118 -3.08 -5.93 10.33
C ARG A 118 -4.23 -4.95 10.13
N PRO A 119 -5.07 -5.12 9.10
CA PRO A 119 -6.24 -4.27 8.92
C PRO A 119 -7.22 -4.47 10.07
N ASP A 120 -7.97 -3.42 10.42
CA ASP A 120 -9.07 -3.54 11.39
C ASP A 120 -10.27 -4.28 10.79
N ASN A 121 -10.45 -4.13 9.47
CA ASN A 121 -11.42 -4.91 8.72
C ASN A 121 -10.76 -6.21 8.22
N PRO A 122 -11.17 -7.39 8.73
CA PRO A 122 -10.57 -8.67 8.38
C PRO A 122 -10.84 -9.11 6.93
N ASP A 123 -11.86 -8.56 6.27
CA ASP A 123 -12.23 -8.93 4.89
C ASP A 123 -11.20 -8.44 3.85
N LEU A 124 -10.30 -7.52 4.23
CA LEU A 124 -9.23 -7.02 3.36
C LEU A 124 -8.10 -8.02 3.12
N ALA A 125 -7.99 -9.01 3.99
CA ALA A 125 -6.84 -9.92 4.01
C ALA A 125 -7.18 -11.29 3.41
N ARG A 126 -8.38 -11.43 2.84
CA ARG A 126 -8.93 -12.65 2.22
C ARG A 126 -8.83 -12.60 0.71
#